data_AF-A0A934G1L4-F1
#
_entry.id   AF-A0A934G1L4-F1
#
_cell.length_a   1.000
_cell.length_b   1.000
_cell.length_c   1.000
_cell.angle_alpha   90.00
_cell.angle_beta   90.00
_cell.angle_gamma   90.00
#
_symmetry.space_group_name_H-M   'P 1'
#
loop_
_entity.id
_entity.type
_entity.pdbx_description
1 polymer ?
#
loop_
_entity_poly.entity_id
_entity_poly.type
_entity_poly.pdbx_seq_one_letter_code
_entity_poly.pdbx_strand_id
1 'polypeptide(L)'
;MKNAITDGSGDSMIFTATLLSSKRITPESSREEVRQLVFRTDNLYFDSKVGTCIRVLAPGQYGNTYHPRLYSIADSDQTGEGAQFEICVCRCFYVDEASGEEYGGVASNYLCDLKPGSTIKFSGPVGYPFLAPENPNADLLMIGMGTGIAPFRGLIRMIYQQHGGWKGKVRLFHGARTGLESLYMNEANNDIGNYIDQPTFKAFQAVSPRPAFNAPIALDRALEQNAAEVWEIMNSADSRVYVAGMKQMLDMIARAMENIAGSADAWAAKRKELADAGRWLEVLY
;
A
#
# COMPACT_ATOMS: atom_id res chain seq x y z
N MET A 1 -1.49 -20.21 29.44
CA MET A 1 -0.80 -18.94 29.76
C MET A 1 0.56 -18.95 29.09
N LYS A 2 0.75 -18.20 28.01
CA LYS A 2 2.07 -17.97 27.39
C LYS A 2 2.23 -16.48 27.11
N ASN A 3 3.04 -15.87 27.99
CA ASN A 3 3.83 -14.64 27.93
C ASN A 3 3.52 -13.65 26.80
N ALA A 4 2.67 -12.67 27.10
CA ALA A 4 2.76 -11.36 26.48
C ALA A 4 4.01 -10.66 27.05
N ILE A 5 4.98 -10.36 26.20
CA ILE A 5 6.12 -9.51 26.54
C ILE A 5 5.73 -8.11 26.09
N THR A 6 5.74 -7.15 27.02
CA THR A 6 5.55 -5.73 26.70
C THR A 6 6.83 -5.18 26.08
N ASP A 7 6.72 -4.38 25.01
CA ASP A 7 7.84 -3.52 24.63
C ASP A 7 8.00 -2.46 25.73
N GLY A 8 9.22 -2.03 26.02
CA GLY A 8 9.53 -1.04 27.07
C GLY A 8 8.91 0.36 26.85
N SER A 9 7.94 0.51 25.92
CA SER A 9 7.13 1.69 25.66
C SER A 9 5.72 1.63 26.27
N GLY A 10 5.32 0.49 26.86
CA GLY A 10 4.19 0.46 27.79
C GLY A 10 2.78 0.35 27.21
N ASP A 11 2.56 0.12 25.91
CA ASP A 11 1.17 0.07 25.40
C ASP A 11 0.89 -0.83 24.18
N SER A 12 1.78 -1.74 23.77
CA SER A 12 1.44 -2.71 22.71
C SER A 12 1.87 -4.14 23.02
N MET A 13 0.89 -5.06 22.95
CA MET A 13 1.12 -6.50 23.08
C MET A 13 2.02 -6.96 21.93
N ILE A 14 3.16 -7.59 22.25
CA ILE A 14 4.03 -8.20 21.24
C ILE A 14 3.48 -9.57 20.87
N PHE A 15 3.28 -9.76 19.58
CA PHE A 15 2.88 -11.01 18.97
C PHE A 15 4.04 -11.68 18.24
N THR A 16 3.87 -12.96 17.94
CA THR A 16 4.75 -13.72 17.05
C THR A 16 3.96 -14.28 15.90
N ALA A 17 4.53 -14.25 14.70
CA ALA A 17 3.96 -14.91 13.53
C ALA A 17 5.03 -15.69 12.77
N THR A 18 4.63 -16.83 12.22
CA THR A 18 5.49 -17.69 11.40
C THR A 18 5.24 -17.38 9.94
N LEU A 19 6.31 -17.17 9.18
CA LEU A 19 6.27 -16.98 7.74
C LEU A 19 5.84 -18.28 7.07
N LEU A 20 4.71 -18.28 6.37
CA LEU A 20 4.22 -19.41 5.59
C LEU A 20 4.80 -19.39 4.17
N SER A 21 4.86 -18.23 3.53
CA SER A 21 5.37 -18.09 2.18
C SER A 21 6.04 -16.73 1.95
N SER A 22 7.05 -16.73 1.07
CA SER A 22 7.73 -15.53 0.60
C SER A 22 7.88 -15.63 -0.91
N LYS A 23 7.08 -14.86 -1.66
CA LYS A 23 7.06 -14.87 -3.13
C LYS A 23 7.55 -13.53 -3.66
N ARG A 24 8.55 -13.54 -4.55
CA ARG A 24 8.91 -12.35 -5.34
C ARG A 24 7.79 -12.08 -6.35
N ILE A 25 7.26 -10.86 -6.35
CA ILE A 25 6.15 -10.42 -7.23
C ILE A 25 6.61 -9.47 -8.34
N THR A 26 7.91 -9.20 -8.38
CA THR A 26 8.64 -8.51 -9.47
C THR A 26 9.47 -9.52 -10.27
N PRO A 27 9.76 -9.28 -11.55
CA PRO A 27 10.66 -10.13 -12.34
C PRO A 27 12.06 -10.21 -11.72
N GLU A 28 12.76 -11.32 -11.91
CA GLU A 28 14.14 -11.46 -11.43
C GLU A 28 15.10 -10.42 -12.02
N SER A 29 14.83 -10.01 -13.26
CA SER A 29 15.56 -8.96 -13.98
C SER A 29 15.22 -7.54 -13.53
N SER A 30 14.20 -7.34 -12.68
CA SER A 30 13.91 -6.02 -12.12
C SER A 30 14.97 -5.64 -11.09
N ARG A 31 15.35 -4.35 -11.10
CA ARG A 31 16.18 -3.76 -10.04
C ARG A 31 15.48 -3.79 -8.69
N GLU A 32 14.15 -3.68 -8.68
CA GLU A 32 13.37 -3.73 -7.47
C GLU A 32 13.05 -5.18 -7.11
N GLU A 33 13.31 -5.54 -5.86
CA GLU A 33 12.83 -6.78 -5.29
C GLU A 33 11.64 -6.47 -4.39
N VAL A 34 10.45 -6.70 -4.91
CA VAL A 34 9.21 -6.66 -4.11
C VAL A 34 8.73 -8.08 -3.85
N ARG A 35 8.42 -8.37 -2.58
CA ARG A 35 7.91 -9.65 -2.11
C ARG A 35 6.55 -9.53 -1.45
N GLN A 36 5.73 -10.52 -1.74
CA GLN A 36 4.53 -10.85 -0.99
C GLN A 36 4.91 -11.86 0.10
N LEU A 37 4.66 -11.50 1.36
CA LEU A 37 4.95 -12.34 2.52
C LEU A 37 3.64 -12.69 3.23
N VAL A 38 3.40 -13.99 3.45
CA VAL A 38 2.22 -14.48 4.16
C VAL A 38 2.66 -15.04 5.51
N PHE A 39 2.06 -14.54 6.58
CA PHE A 39 2.36 -14.93 7.95
C PHE A 39 1.12 -15.53 8.63
N ARG A 40 1.35 -16.43 9.59
CA ARG A 40 0.32 -16.93 10.50
C ARG A 40 0.70 -16.69 11.94
N THR A 41 -0.24 -16.20 12.73
CA THR A 41 -0.16 -16.17 14.19
C THR A 41 -1.28 -17.02 14.77
N ASP A 42 -0.95 -17.86 15.75
CA ASP A 42 -1.93 -18.68 16.48
C ASP A 42 -2.51 -17.90 17.69
N ASN A 43 -2.22 -16.60 17.77
CA ASN A 43 -2.69 -15.75 18.85
C ASN A 43 -4.08 -15.18 18.54
N LEU A 44 -5.08 -15.69 19.25
CA LEU A 44 -6.49 -15.32 19.09
C LEU A 44 -6.81 -13.85 19.45
N TYR A 45 -5.90 -13.15 20.15
CA TYR A 45 -6.09 -11.74 20.49
C TYR A 45 -5.63 -10.78 19.39
N PHE A 46 -4.91 -11.27 18.37
CA PHE A 46 -4.54 -10.44 17.23
C PHE A 46 -5.74 -10.31 16.28
N ASP A 47 -6.29 -9.09 16.21
CA ASP A 47 -7.39 -8.73 15.32
C ASP A 47 -6.84 -8.32 13.95
N SER A 48 -6.69 -9.29 13.06
CA SER A 48 -6.09 -9.07 11.75
C SER A 48 -7.12 -8.55 10.76
N LYS A 49 -6.99 -7.30 10.31
CA LYS A 49 -7.93 -6.66 9.39
C LYS A 49 -7.24 -5.89 8.28
N VAL A 50 -7.78 -6.00 7.07
CA VAL A 50 -7.48 -5.06 5.98
C VAL A 50 -7.82 -3.64 6.44
N GLY A 51 -7.04 -2.65 6.01
CA GLY A 51 -7.17 -1.28 6.53
C GLY A 51 -6.51 -1.10 7.90
N THR A 52 -5.54 -1.96 8.24
CA THR A 52 -4.64 -1.78 9.39
C THR A 52 -3.19 -2.03 8.98
N CYS A 53 -2.26 -1.70 9.87
CA CYS A 53 -0.84 -2.02 9.75
C CYS A 53 -0.39 -2.91 10.90
N ILE A 54 0.70 -3.63 10.68
CA ILE A 54 1.51 -4.22 11.75
C ILE A 54 2.83 -3.45 11.88
N ARG A 55 3.35 -3.38 13.09
CA ARG A 55 4.70 -2.90 13.37
C ARG A 55 5.63 -4.09 13.50
N VAL A 56 6.37 -4.42 12.45
CA VAL A 56 7.38 -5.48 12.50
C VAL A 56 8.57 -5.02 13.33
N LEU A 57 8.97 -5.83 14.30
CA LEU A 57 10.12 -5.60 15.19
C LEU A 57 11.34 -6.36 14.63
N ALA A 58 11.95 -5.81 13.57
CA ALA A 58 13.19 -6.36 13.02
C ALA A 58 14.33 -6.30 14.05
N PRO A 59 15.35 -7.19 13.97
CA PRO A 59 16.52 -7.10 14.83
C PRO A 59 17.16 -5.71 14.76
N GLY A 60 17.39 -5.09 15.92
CA GLY A 60 17.96 -3.76 15.98
C GLY A 60 19.47 -3.73 15.69
N GLN A 61 19.98 -2.52 15.48
CA GLN A 61 21.40 -2.21 15.29
C GLN A 61 21.80 -1.04 16.19
N TYR A 62 23.10 -0.86 16.41
CA TYR A 62 23.67 0.29 17.14
C TYR A 62 23.08 0.50 18.54
N GLY A 63 22.95 -0.58 19.32
CA GLY A 63 22.45 -0.54 20.70
C GLY A 63 20.93 -0.58 20.84
N ASN A 64 20.16 -0.53 19.75
CA ASN A 64 18.72 -0.73 19.78
C ASN A 64 18.38 -2.23 19.75
N THR A 65 17.43 -2.67 20.58
CA THR A 65 16.94 -4.06 20.58
C THR A 65 16.18 -4.39 19.31
N TYR A 66 15.33 -3.46 18.85
CA TYR A 66 14.48 -3.61 17.68
C TYR A 66 14.57 -2.40 16.76
N HIS A 67 14.31 -2.64 15.47
CA HIS A 67 14.19 -1.62 14.45
C HIS A 67 12.76 -1.63 13.87
N PRO A 68 11.79 -1.01 14.57
CA PRO A 68 10.36 -1.14 14.25
C PRO A 68 10.00 -0.43 12.95
N ARG A 69 9.28 -1.10 12.04
CA ARG A 69 8.72 -0.54 10.79
C ARG A 69 7.26 -0.95 10.60
N LEU A 70 6.45 -0.04 10.08
CA LEU A 70 5.04 -0.31 9.77
C LEU A 70 4.91 -0.92 8.38
N TYR A 71 4.05 -1.93 8.26
CA TYR A 71 3.67 -2.55 7.00
C TYR A 71 2.14 -2.69 6.97
N SER A 72 1.52 -2.22 5.89
CA SER A 72 0.09 -2.37 5.66
C SER A 72 -0.28 -3.82 5.45
N ILE A 73 -1.36 -4.25 6.09
CA ILE A 73 -1.97 -5.56 5.83
C ILE A 73 -2.65 -5.48 4.47
N ALA A 74 -2.07 -6.19 3.49
CA ALA A 74 -2.59 -6.28 2.12
C ALA A 74 -3.76 -7.27 2.04
N ASP A 75 -3.75 -8.28 2.90
CA ASP A 75 -4.77 -9.30 3.00
C ASP A 75 -4.81 -9.90 4.40
N SER A 76 -5.99 -10.38 4.82
CA SER A 76 -6.17 -11.02 6.11
C SER A 76 -7.28 -12.07 6.08
N ASP A 77 -7.05 -13.17 6.79
CA ASP A 77 -8.04 -14.19 7.08
C ASP A 77 -7.97 -14.56 8.56
N GLN A 78 -9.08 -14.40 9.28
CA GLN A 78 -9.19 -14.71 10.70
C GLN A 78 -9.91 -16.05 10.87
N THR A 79 -9.28 -16.97 11.58
CA THR A 79 -9.85 -18.30 11.86
C THR A 79 -10.05 -18.49 13.37
N GLY A 80 -10.76 -19.54 13.76
CA GLY A 80 -10.90 -19.91 15.19
C GLY A 80 -9.58 -20.34 15.85
N GLU A 81 -8.50 -20.51 15.06
CA GLU A 81 -7.18 -20.95 15.53
C GLU A 81 -6.14 -19.82 15.48
N GLY A 82 -6.48 -18.63 14.97
CA GLY A 82 -5.56 -17.51 14.85
C GLY A 82 -5.87 -16.63 13.65
N ALA A 83 -4.83 -16.02 13.08
CA ALA A 83 -4.94 -15.17 11.91
C ALA A 83 -3.82 -15.45 10.90
N GLN A 84 -4.18 -15.42 9.63
CA GLN A 84 -3.23 -15.31 8.53
C GLN A 84 -3.29 -13.89 7.96
N PHE A 85 -2.14 -13.29 7.70
CA PHE A 85 -2.07 -11.97 7.09
C PHE A 85 -0.95 -11.86 6.07
N GLU A 86 -1.14 -10.96 5.11
CA GLU A 86 -0.19 -10.68 4.05
C GLU A 86 0.35 -9.26 4.16
N ILE A 87 1.66 -9.11 3.93
CA ILE A 87 2.30 -7.80 3.73
C ILE A 87 3.08 -7.77 2.41
N CYS A 88 3.19 -6.58 1.83
CA CYS A 88 3.98 -6.30 0.64
C CYS A 88 5.25 -5.54 1.03
N VAL A 89 6.42 -6.10 0.71
CA VAL A 89 7.71 -5.57 1.14
C VAL A 89 8.60 -5.31 -0.07
N CYS A 90 9.06 -4.07 -0.25
CA CYS A 90 10.13 -3.73 -1.17
C CYS A 90 11.48 -3.78 -0.43
N ARG A 91 12.49 -4.43 -1.02
CA ARG A 91 13.86 -4.39 -0.50
C ARG A 91 14.46 -3.01 -0.77
N CYS A 92 14.51 -2.18 0.27
CA CYS A 92 15.09 -0.85 0.18
C CYS A 92 16.61 -0.84 0.39
N PHE A 93 17.28 0.05 -0.34
CA PHE A 93 18.67 0.43 -0.17
C PHE A 93 18.76 1.96 -0.08
N TYR A 94 19.78 2.47 0.61
CA TYR A 94 20.10 3.90 0.66
C TYR A 94 21.59 4.09 0.43
N VAL A 95 21.96 5.21 -0.19
CA VAL A 95 23.36 5.59 -0.38
C VAL A 95 23.70 6.60 0.71
N ASP A 96 24.74 6.33 1.49
CA ASP A 96 25.28 7.30 2.44
C ASP A 96 25.97 8.43 1.68
N GLU A 97 25.53 9.67 1.85
CA GLU A 97 26.03 10.81 1.06
C GLU A 97 27.49 11.13 1.35
N ALA A 98 27.99 10.80 2.55
CA ALA A 98 29.35 11.11 2.96
C ALA A 98 30.38 10.11 2.41
N SER A 99 30.07 8.82 2.45
CA SER A 99 30.94 7.72 1.99
C SER A 99 30.67 7.30 0.54
N GLY A 100 29.46 7.56 0.03
CA GLY A 100 28.99 7.04 -1.26
C GLY A 100 28.64 5.55 -1.25
N GLU A 101 28.69 4.89 -0.09
CA GLU A 101 28.40 3.46 0.03
C GLU A 101 26.89 3.19 0.09
N GLU A 102 26.47 2.07 -0.53
CA GLU A 102 25.08 1.62 -0.51
C GLU A 102 24.84 0.66 0.66
N TYR A 103 23.81 0.93 1.44
CA TYR A 103 23.41 0.16 2.62
C TYR A 103 21.98 -0.36 2.48
N GLY A 104 21.78 -1.61 2.88
CA GLY A 104 20.45 -2.21 2.94
C GLY A 104 19.62 -1.67 4.11
N GLY A 105 18.36 -1.32 3.85
CA GLY A 105 17.41 -1.02 4.92
C GLY A 105 17.20 -2.22 5.84
N VAL A 106 17.35 -2.03 7.15
CA VAL A 106 17.39 -3.12 8.15
C VAL A 106 16.14 -4.01 8.10
N ALA A 107 14.93 -3.42 8.19
CA ALA A 107 13.69 -4.18 8.28
C ALA A 107 13.28 -4.81 6.93
N SER A 108 13.46 -4.10 5.82
CA SER A 108 13.10 -4.61 4.49
C SER A 108 14.00 -5.77 4.07
N ASN A 109 15.33 -5.66 4.27
CA ASN A 109 16.25 -6.75 3.97
C ASN A 109 16.01 -7.95 4.90
N TYR A 110 15.87 -7.70 6.21
CA TYR A 110 15.49 -8.74 7.17
C TYR A 110 14.28 -9.55 6.68
N LEU A 111 13.18 -8.89 6.31
CA LEU A 111 11.95 -9.54 5.85
C LEU A 111 12.13 -10.25 4.51
N CYS A 112 12.84 -9.64 3.54
CA CYS A 112 13.05 -10.24 2.23
C CYS A 112 13.97 -11.48 2.29
N ASP A 113 14.85 -11.57 3.28
CA ASP A 113 15.77 -12.70 3.47
C ASP A 113 15.17 -13.87 4.26
N LEU A 114 14.01 -13.67 4.90
CA LEU A 114 13.32 -14.73 5.63
C LEU A 114 12.98 -15.93 4.73
N LYS A 115 13.12 -17.12 5.32
CA LYS A 115 12.68 -18.39 4.72
C LYS A 115 11.37 -18.83 5.36
N PRO A 116 10.45 -19.49 4.62
CA PRO A 116 9.28 -20.13 5.21
C PRO A 116 9.65 -20.96 6.45
N GLY A 117 8.85 -20.84 7.51
CA GLY A 117 9.13 -21.39 8.84
C GLY A 117 9.82 -20.41 9.81
N SER A 118 10.34 -19.28 9.33
CA SER A 118 10.94 -18.25 10.20
C SER A 118 9.86 -17.53 11.01
N THR A 119 10.17 -17.17 12.27
CA THR A 119 9.26 -16.41 13.14
C THR A 119 9.68 -14.95 13.21
N ILE A 120 8.72 -14.04 13.11
CA ILE A 120 8.90 -12.60 13.38
C ILE A 120 8.22 -12.19 14.68
N LYS A 121 8.70 -11.10 15.28
CA LYS A 121 7.98 -10.36 16.31
C LYS A 121 7.33 -9.13 15.70
N PHE A 122 6.14 -8.80 16.16
CA PHE A 122 5.43 -7.61 15.71
C PHE A 122 4.47 -7.10 16.79
N SER A 123 3.99 -5.87 16.65
CA SER A 123 2.88 -5.32 17.44
C SER A 123 1.83 -4.66 16.55
N GLY A 124 0.65 -4.39 17.11
CA GLY A 124 -0.52 -3.89 16.39
C GLY A 124 -1.78 -4.72 16.72
N PRO A 125 -2.86 -4.60 15.92
CA PRO A 125 -2.96 -3.78 14.72
C PRO A 125 -2.85 -2.29 15.02
N VAL A 126 -2.29 -1.52 14.08
CA VAL A 126 -2.26 -0.06 14.10
C VAL A 126 -3.26 0.44 13.08
N GLY A 127 -4.11 1.40 13.45
CA GLY A 127 -5.10 1.97 12.54
C GLY A 127 -4.45 2.50 11.25
N TYR A 128 -5.12 2.30 10.12
CA TYR A 128 -4.72 2.81 8.83
C TYR A 128 -5.82 3.72 8.29
N PRO A 129 -5.48 4.84 7.63
CA PRO A 129 -6.50 5.81 7.23
C PRO A 129 -7.40 5.30 6.08
N PHE A 130 -6.98 4.28 5.32
CA PHE A 130 -7.76 3.82 4.16
C PHE A 130 -8.81 2.79 4.58
N LEU A 131 -9.99 3.29 4.91
CA LEU A 131 -11.17 2.49 5.23
C LEU A 131 -12.18 2.58 4.09
N ALA A 132 -12.92 1.51 3.78
CA ALA A 132 -14.05 1.66 2.85
C ALA A 132 -15.11 2.59 3.46
N PRO A 133 -15.75 3.46 2.66
CA PRO A 133 -16.98 4.12 3.08
C PRO A 133 -18.08 3.09 3.36
N GLU A 134 -18.93 3.39 4.34
CA GLU A 134 -20.13 2.58 4.60
C GLU A 134 -21.17 2.74 3.48
N ASN A 135 -21.23 3.92 2.84
CA ASN A 135 -22.12 4.16 1.71
C ASN A 135 -21.59 3.47 0.42
N PRO A 136 -22.29 2.47 -0.14
CA PRO A 136 -21.85 1.77 -1.35
C PRO A 136 -21.93 2.64 -2.63
N ASN A 137 -22.51 3.83 -2.56
CA ASN A 137 -22.54 4.80 -3.67
C ASN A 137 -21.33 5.74 -3.68
N ALA A 138 -20.46 5.67 -2.66
CA ALA A 138 -19.28 6.52 -2.59
C ALA A 138 -18.30 6.21 -3.72
N ASP A 139 -17.77 7.27 -4.35
CA ASP A 139 -16.74 7.15 -5.36
C ASP A 139 -15.35 7.07 -4.71
N LEU A 140 -14.49 6.19 -5.20
CA LEU A 140 -13.13 5.97 -4.69
C LEU A 140 -12.11 6.27 -5.76
N LEU A 141 -11.21 7.21 -5.46
CA LEU A 141 -10.03 7.51 -6.25
C LEU A 141 -8.79 7.04 -5.49
N MET A 142 -8.17 5.95 -5.94
CA MET A 142 -6.96 5.38 -5.35
C MET A 142 -5.76 5.70 -6.25
N ILE A 143 -4.73 6.33 -5.70
CA ILE A 143 -3.52 6.72 -6.42
C ILE A 143 -2.32 6.09 -5.71
N GLY A 144 -1.69 5.11 -6.35
CA GLY A 144 -0.68 4.25 -5.73
C GLY A 144 0.60 4.15 -6.53
N MET A 145 1.75 4.22 -5.88
CA MET A 145 3.05 4.00 -6.52
C MET A 145 3.87 2.95 -5.75
N GLY A 146 4.46 2.00 -6.47
CA GLY A 146 5.21 0.89 -5.84
C GLY A 146 4.35 0.10 -4.85
N THR A 147 4.88 -0.18 -3.64
CA THR A 147 4.15 -0.94 -2.61
C THR A 147 2.93 -0.21 -2.03
N GLY A 148 2.69 1.05 -2.41
CA GLY A 148 1.46 1.78 -2.10
C GLY A 148 0.18 1.13 -2.65
N ILE A 149 0.30 0.17 -3.57
CA ILE A 149 -0.82 -0.67 -4.03
C ILE A 149 -1.35 -1.65 -2.98
N ALA A 150 -0.53 -2.04 -2.00
CA ALA A 150 -0.87 -3.05 -1.00
C ALA A 150 -2.17 -2.75 -0.24
N PRO A 151 -2.36 -1.54 0.33
CA PRO A 151 -3.62 -1.21 0.98
C PRO A 151 -4.80 -1.14 -0.01
N PHE A 152 -4.58 -0.76 -1.27
CA PHE A 152 -5.64 -0.70 -2.29
C PHE A 152 -6.09 -2.09 -2.71
N ARG A 153 -5.17 -3.05 -2.84
CA ARG A 153 -5.50 -4.45 -3.07
C ARG A 153 -6.45 -4.97 -1.99
N GLY A 154 -6.11 -4.78 -0.72
CA GLY A 154 -6.98 -5.18 0.39
C GLY A 154 -8.34 -4.47 0.35
N LEU A 155 -8.34 -3.15 0.12
CA LEU A 155 -9.57 -2.36 0.05
C LEU A 155 -10.51 -2.83 -1.08
N ILE A 156 -9.98 -3.07 -2.29
CA ILE A 156 -10.73 -3.58 -3.45
C ILE A 156 -11.33 -4.95 -3.11
N ARG A 157 -10.53 -5.84 -2.50
CA ARG A 157 -11.00 -7.16 -2.08
C ARG A 157 -12.14 -7.06 -1.06
N MET A 158 -12.01 -6.20 -0.05
CA MET A 158 -13.06 -5.96 0.93
C MET A 158 -14.35 -5.45 0.26
N ILE A 159 -14.24 -4.49 -0.65
CA ILE A 159 -15.39 -3.93 -1.38
C ILE A 159 -16.13 -5.00 -2.18
N TYR A 160 -15.42 -5.80 -2.98
CA TYR A 160 -16.05 -6.70 -3.94
C TYR A 160 -16.33 -8.11 -3.41
N GLN A 161 -15.51 -8.64 -2.50
CA GLN A 161 -15.71 -9.99 -1.94
C GLN A 161 -16.43 -10.00 -0.60
N GLN A 162 -16.17 -9.02 0.28
CA GLN A 162 -16.71 -9.05 1.65
C GLN A 162 -18.02 -8.27 1.76
N HIS A 163 -18.09 -7.06 1.16
CA HIS A 163 -19.31 -6.26 1.16
C HIS A 163 -20.23 -6.62 0.00
N GLY A 164 -19.70 -6.62 -1.23
CA GLY A 164 -20.49 -6.79 -2.45
C GLY A 164 -21.42 -5.60 -2.74
N GLY A 165 -21.99 -5.56 -3.94
CA GLY A 165 -23.02 -4.57 -4.30
C GLY A 165 -22.56 -3.10 -4.35
N TRP A 166 -21.26 -2.85 -4.49
CA TRP A 166 -20.72 -1.50 -4.66
C TRP A 166 -21.22 -0.84 -5.94
N LYS A 167 -21.70 0.40 -5.84
CA LYS A 167 -22.33 1.16 -6.94
C LYS A 167 -21.52 2.39 -7.36
N GLY A 168 -20.77 2.99 -6.42
CA GLY A 168 -19.89 4.11 -6.71
C GLY A 168 -18.70 3.69 -7.59
N LYS A 169 -18.08 4.65 -8.28
CA LYS A 169 -16.92 4.39 -9.14
C LYS A 169 -15.71 4.03 -8.27
N VAL A 170 -15.00 2.98 -8.62
CA VAL A 170 -13.71 2.63 -8.02
C VAL A 170 -12.64 2.79 -9.09
N ARG A 171 -11.72 3.75 -8.90
CA ARG A 171 -10.64 4.07 -9.84
C ARG A 171 -9.29 3.86 -9.17
N LEU A 172 -8.49 2.97 -9.71
CA LEU A 172 -7.12 2.74 -9.26
C LEU A 172 -6.13 3.27 -10.30
N PHE A 173 -5.34 4.27 -9.95
CA PHE A 173 -4.18 4.72 -10.70
C PHE A 173 -2.92 4.12 -10.06
N HIS A 174 -2.28 3.17 -10.75
CA HIS A 174 -1.06 2.55 -10.27
C HIS A 174 0.15 2.94 -11.11
N GLY A 175 1.10 3.62 -10.48
CA GLY A 175 2.40 3.97 -11.05
C GLY A 175 3.41 2.84 -10.87
N ALA A 176 3.96 2.37 -11.99
CA ALA A 176 5.07 1.41 -12.02
C ALA A 176 6.07 1.80 -13.11
N ARG A 177 7.34 1.44 -12.95
CA ARG A 177 8.37 1.82 -13.93
C ARG A 177 8.19 1.07 -15.25
N THR A 178 7.82 -0.20 -15.20
CA THR A 178 7.45 -1.02 -16.37
C THR A 178 6.17 -1.80 -16.07
N GLY A 179 5.46 -2.25 -17.11
CA GLY A 179 4.29 -3.13 -16.93
C GLY A 179 4.61 -4.45 -16.24
N LEU A 180 5.86 -4.93 -16.34
CA LEU A 180 6.32 -6.13 -15.64
C LEU A 180 6.48 -5.90 -14.13
N GLU A 181 6.72 -4.65 -13.73
CA GLU A 181 6.83 -4.22 -12.32
C GLU A 181 5.49 -3.78 -11.73
N SER A 182 4.41 -3.81 -12.53
CA SER A 182 3.05 -3.57 -12.03
C SER A 182 2.65 -4.68 -11.06
N LEU A 183 2.76 -4.36 -9.77
CA LEU A 183 2.49 -5.29 -8.69
C LEU A 183 1.01 -5.73 -8.73
N TYR A 184 0.75 -7.03 -8.56
CA TYR A 184 -0.59 -7.63 -8.55
C TYR A 184 -1.43 -7.45 -9.84
N MET A 185 -0.82 -6.93 -10.91
CA MET A 185 -1.44 -6.73 -12.23
C MET A 185 -0.71 -7.47 -13.35
N ASN A 186 0.34 -8.22 -13.02
CA ASN A 186 1.03 -9.12 -13.95
C ASN A 186 0.39 -10.52 -13.92
N GLU A 187 0.44 -11.25 -15.03
CA GLU A 187 -0.30 -12.51 -15.25
C GLU A 187 -0.11 -13.55 -14.13
N ALA A 188 1.05 -13.57 -13.46
CA ALA A 188 1.34 -14.51 -12.37
C ALA A 188 0.76 -14.11 -10.99
N ASN A 189 0.31 -12.86 -10.79
CA ASN A 189 -0.26 -12.35 -9.54
C ASN A 189 -1.52 -11.51 -9.79
N ASN A 190 -2.28 -11.77 -10.86
CA ASN A 190 -3.35 -10.90 -11.36
C ASN A 190 -4.63 -10.91 -10.51
N ASP A 191 -4.52 -10.61 -9.22
CA ASP A 191 -5.65 -10.55 -8.31
C ASP A 191 -6.56 -9.35 -8.62
N ILE A 192 -5.95 -8.20 -8.96
CA ILE A 192 -6.72 -7.00 -9.31
C ILE A 192 -7.50 -7.22 -10.62
N GLY A 193 -6.96 -8.02 -11.54
CA GLY A 193 -7.65 -8.39 -12.78
C GLY A 193 -8.94 -9.19 -12.54
N ASN A 194 -9.12 -9.83 -11.38
CA ASN A 194 -10.36 -10.53 -11.04
C ASN A 194 -11.56 -9.60 -10.90
N TYR A 195 -11.35 -8.30 -10.79
CA TYR A 195 -12.41 -7.30 -10.61
C TYR A 195 -12.66 -6.46 -11.85
N ILE A 196 -11.97 -6.72 -12.97
CA ILE A 196 -12.13 -5.93 -14.20
C ILE A 196 -13.52 -6.09 -14.84
N ASP A 197 -14.21 -7.18 -14.51
CA ASP A 197 -15.59 -7.46 -14.91
C ASP A 197 -16.62 -6.67 -14.07
N GLN A 198 -16.20 -6.11 -12.93
CA GLN A 198 -17.06 -5.27 -12.09
C GLN A 198 -17.33 -3.95 -12.82
N PRO A 199 -18.61 -3.59 -13.07
CA PRO A 199 -18.96 -2.40 -13.86
C PRO A 199 -18.49 -1.10 -13.20
N THR A 200 -18.27 -1.13 -11.88
CA THR A 200 -17.82 0.02 -11.09
C THR A 200 -16.30 0.15 -11.03
N PHE A 201 -15.53 -0.87 -11.39
CA PHE A 201 -14.07 -0.87 -11.24
C PHE A 201 -13.36 -0.48 -12.53
N LYS A 202 -12.35 0.39 -12.44
CA LYS A 202 -11.33 0.57 -13.49
C LYS A 202 -9.96 0.74 -12.85
N ALA A 203 -8.96 0.10 -13.45
CA ALA A 203 -7.56 0.30 -13.11
C ALA A 203 -6.80 0.90 -14.30
N PHE A 204 -5.98 1.91 -14.02
CA PHE A 204 -5.13 2.59 -14.97
C PHE A 204 -3.68 2.38 -14.57
N GLN A 205 -2.89 1.82 -15.48
CA GLN A 205 -1.46 1.69 -15.30
C GLN A 205 -0.76 2.93 -15.82
N ALA A 206 -0.01 3.60 -14.95
CA ALA A 206 0.90 4.66 -15.29
C ALA A 206 2.30 4.07 -15.40
N VAL A 207 2.73 3.73 -16.62
CA VAL A 207 4.07 3.19 -16.89
C VAL A 207 5.02 4.28 -17.38
N SER A 208 6.33 4.11 -17.14
CA SER A 208 7.33 4.99 -17.75
C SER A 208 7.23 4.87 -19.29
N PRO A 209 7.20 5.98 -20.04
CA PRO A 209 7.13 5.95 -21.49
C PRO A 209 8.46 5.50 -22.13
N ARG A 210 9.58 5.65 -21.41
CA ARG A 210 10.92 5.28 -21.86
C ARG A 210 11.70 4.64 -20.69
N PRO A 211 11.34 3.41 -20.27
CA PRO A 211 11.88 2.79 -19.06
C PRO A 211 13.38 2.48 -19.17
N ALA A 212 13.88 2.19 -20.37
CA ALA A 212 15.31 1.98 -20.63
C ALA A 212 16.16 3.26 -20.51
N PHE A 213 15.53 4.44 -20.48
CA PHE A 213 16.18 5.74 -20.40
C PHE A 213 15.91 6.46 -19.07
N ASN A 214 15.48 5.71 -18.04
CA ASN A 214 15.13 6.25 -16.72
C ASN A 214 14.09 7.40 -16.77
N ALA A 215 13.22 7.42 -17.78
CA ALA A 215 12.13 8.39 -17.79
C ALA A 215 11.22 8.15 -16.57
N PRO A 216 10.69 9.22 -15.95
CA PRO A 216 9.84 9.08 -14.78
C PRO A 216 8.56 8.31 -15.11
N ILE A 217 7.96 7.74 -14.08
CA ILE A 217 6.65 7.11 -14.14
C ILE A 217 5.62 8.17 -14.54
N ALA A 218 4.79 7.88 -15.54
CA ALA A 218 3.85 8.85 -16.11
C ALA A 218 2.51 8.88 -15.37
N LEU A 219 2.55 9.00 -14.04
CA LEU A 219 1.34 9.05 -13.20
C LEU A 219 0.51 10.30 -13.47
N ASP A 220 1.20 11.43 -13.68
CA ASP A 220 0.60 12.69 -14.08
C ASP A 220 -0.21 12.55 -15.37
N ARG A 221 0.39 11.99 -16.42
CA ARG A 221 -0.29 11.79 -17.71
C ARG A 221 -1.50 10.86 -17.60
N ALA A 222 -1.42 9.80 -16.80
CA ALA A 222 -2.54 8.89 -16.62
C ALA A 222 -3.74 9.60 -15.96
N LEU A 223 -3.48 10.44 -14.95
CA LEU A 223 -4.50 11.27 -14.31
C LEU A 223 -5.09 12.28 -15.30
N GLU A 224 -4.25 12.99 -16.06
CA GLU A 224 -4.69 13.98 -17.06
C GLU A 224 -5.51 13.36 -18.20
N GLN A 225 -5.14 12.18 -18.68
CA GLN A 225 -5.92 11.45 -19.70
C GLN A 225 -7.32 11.09 -19.23
N ASN A 226 -7.51 10.98 -17.91
CA ASN A 226 -8.78 10.68 -17.26
C ASN A 226 -9.33 11.89 -16.47
N ALA A 227 -8.90 13.10 -16.82
CA ALA A 227 -9.16 14.33 -16.08
C ALA A 227 -10.64 14.54 -15.74
N ALA A 228 -11.54 14.33 -16.70
CA ALA A 228 -12.98 14.50 -16.49
C ALA A 228 -13.52 13.58 -15.39
N GLU A 229 -13.13 12.30 -15.40
CA GLU A 229 -13.59 11.32 -14.41
C GLU A 229 -12.93 11.56 -13.04
N VAL A 230 -11.64 11.93 -13.02
CA VAL A 230 -10.93 12.33 -11.80
C VAL A 230 -11.59 13.54 -11.14
N TRP A 231 -11.89 14.58 -11.94
CA TRP A 231 -12.55 15.79 -11.46
C TRP A 231 -13.98 15.52 -10.95
N GLU A 232 -14.75 14.69 -11.67
CA GLU A 232 -16.10 14.30 -11.25
C GLU A 232 -16.07 13.60 -9.88
N ILE A 233 -15.17 12.63 -9.68
CA ILE A 233 -15.02 11.93 -8.40
C ILE A 233 -14.65 12.91 -7.28
N MET A 234 -13.67 13.80 -7.50
CA MET A 234 -13.27 14.78 -6.48
C MET A 234 -14.41 15.76 -6.08
N ASN A 235 -15.39 15.97 -6.96
CA ASN A 235 -16.56 16.82 -6.69
C ASN A 235 -17.78 16.07 -6.16
N SER A 236 -17.76 14.74 -6.19
CA SER A 236 -18.81 13.91 -5.58
C SER A 236 -18.79 14.07 -4.06
N ALA A 237 -19.98 14.22 -3.45
CA ALA A 237 -20.12 14.58 -2.03
C ALA A 237 -19.54 13.53 -1.08
N ASP A 238 -19.68 12.25 -1.44
CA ASP A 238 -19.27 11.10 -0.62
C ASP A 238 -17.99 10.46 -1.13
N SER A 239 -17.23 11.12 -2.01
CA SER A 239 -16.02 10.53 -2.54
C SER A 239 -14.91 10.43 -1.50
N ARG A 240 -14.00 9.47 -1.71
CA ARG A 240 -12.74 9.40 -0.99
C ARG A 240 -11.58 9.26 -1.94
N VAL A 241 -10.54 10.05 -1.70
CA VAL A 241 -9.28 10.06 -2.43
C VAL A 241 -8.20 9.51 -1.50
N TYR A 242 -7.55 8.45 -1.95
CA TYR A 242 -6.49 7.77 -1.22
C TYR A 242 -5.20 7.83 -2.01
N VAL A 243 -4.13 8.27 -1.35
CA VAL A 243 -2.80 8.39 -1.96
C VAL A 243 -1.79 7.59 -1.14
N ALA A 244 -1.16 6.57 -1.73
CA ALA A 244 -0.10 5.83 -1.05
C ALA A 244 1.11 5.53 -1.91
N GLY A 245 2.29 5.65 -1.31
CA GLY A 245 3.54 5.40 -1.99
C GLY A 245 4.67 6.30 -1.52
N MET A 246 5.70 6.41 -2.36
CA MET A 246 6.85 7.27 -2.11
C MET A 246 6.47 8.74 -2.18
N LYS A 247 6.99 9.58 -1.27
CA LYS A 247 6.70 11.03 -1.23
C LYS A 247 6.92 11.75 -2.56
N GLN A 248 7.88 11.29 -3.37
CA GLN A 248 8.21 11.84 -4.69
C GLN A 248 7.02 11.80 -5.68
N MET A 249 6.01 10.96 -5.42
CA MET A 249 4.80 10.91 -6.25
C MET A 249 3.90 12.14 -6.10
N LEU A 250 4.00 12.88 -4.98
CA LEU A 250 3.16 14.03 -4.72
C LEU A 250 3.35 15.12 -5.77
N ASP A 251 4.57 15.37 -6.23
CA ASP A 251 4.83 16.38 -7.26
C ASP A 251 4.15 16.02 -8.58
N MET A 252 4.11 14.73 -8.94
CA MET A 252 3.41 14.24 -10.13
C MET A 252 1.89 14.43 -9.99
N ILE A 253 1.34 14.09 -8.82
CA ILE A 253 -0.09 14.27 -8.54
C ILE A 253 -0.44 15.74 -8.55
N ALA A 254 0.35 16.60 -7.89
CA ALA A 254 0.12 18.04 -7.84
C ALA A 254 0.06 18.62 -9.24
N ARG A 255 1.09 18.39 -10.09
CA ARG A 255 1.09 18.88 -11.47
C ARG A 255 -0.16 18.48 -12.25
N ALA A 256 -0.56 17.21 -12.17
CA ALA A 256 -1.75 16.75 -12.87
C ALA A 256 -3.03 17.39 -12.30
N MET A 257 -3.16 17.48 -10.99
CA MET A 257 -4.34 18.03 -10.34
C MET A 257 -4.47 19.54 -10.55
N GLU A 258 -3.36 20.28 -10.64
CA GLU A 258 -3.35 21.69 -11.02
C GLU A 258 -3.88 21.88 -12.44
N ASN A 259 -3.45 21.04 -13.39
CA ASN A 259 -3.95 21.05 -14.75
C ASN A 259 -5.44 20.68 -14.83
N ILE A 260 -5.87 19.66 -14.06
CA ILE A 260 -7.27 19.23 -13.99
C ILE A 260 -8.17 20.30 -13.36
N ALA A 261 -7.70 20.97 -12.31
CA ALA A 261 -8.42 22.05 -11.62
C ALA A 261 -8.38 23.39 -12.39
N GLY A 262 -7.46 23.52 -13.35
CA GLY A 262 -7.26 24.71 -14.18
C GLY A 262 -6.30 25.75 -13.59
N SER A 263 -5.88 25.62 -12.33
CA SER A 263 -4.85 26.43 -11.70
C SER A 263 -4.34 25.81 -10.39
N ALA A 264 -3.17 26.29 -9.93
CA ALA A 264 -2.61 25.92 -8.63
C ALA A 264 -3.52 26.34 -7.46
N ASP A 265 -4.12 27.53 -7.52
CA ASP A 265 -5.03 28.02 -6.48
C ASP A 265 -6.32 27.19 -6.41
N ALA A 266 -6.89 26.83 -7.56
CA ALA A 266 -8.09 25.99 -7.62
C ALA A 266 -7.82 24.59 -7.05
N TRP A 267 -6.65 24.02 -7.37
CA TRP A 267 -6.22 22.75 -6.80
C TRP A 267 -6.02 22.84 -5.29
N ALA A 268 -5.28 23.85 -4.81
CA ALA A 268 -5.03 24.04 -3.39
C ALA A 268 -6.34 24.17 -2.59
N ALA A 269 -7.31 24.95 -3.11
CA ALA A 269 -8.63 25.08 -2.52
C ALA A 269 -9.38 23.73 -2.47
N LYS A 270 -9.36 22.97 -3.58
CA LYS A 270 -10.05 21.68 -3.66
C LYS A 270 -9.43 20.63 -2.75
N ARG A 271 -8.09 20.54 -2.71
CA ARG A 271 -7.38 19.63 -1.81
C ARG A 271 -7.66 19.97 -0.35
N LYS A 272 -7.70 21.25 0.00
CA LYS A 272 -8.07 21.71 1.35
C LYS A 272 -9.51 21.33 1.70
N GLU A 273 -10.47 21.55 0.81
CA GLU A 273 -11.88 21.14 0.99
C GLU A 273 -12.00 19.63 1.25
N LEU A 274 -11.31 18.80 0.46
CA LEU A 274 -11.32 17.35 0.63
C LEU A 274 -10.66 16.93 1.95
N ALA A 275 -9.54 17.56 2.32
CA ALA A 275 -8.83 17.26 3.57
C ALA A 275 -9.65 17.67 4.81
N ASP A 276 -10.21 18.87 4.82
CA ASP A 276 -11.06 19.38 5.91
C ASP A 276 -12.33 18.52 6.08
N ALA A 277 -12.82 17.93 4.98
CA ALA A 277 -13.94 16.98 4.98
C ALA A 277 -13.54 15.52 5.28
N GLY A 278 -12.26 15.22 5.52
CA GLY A 278 -11.77 13.85 5.75
C GLY A 278 -11.87 12.92 4.52
N ARG A 279 -12.01 13.49 3.32
CA ARG A 279 -12.13 12.79 2.04
C ARG A 279 -10.80 12.63 1.30
N TRP A 280 -9.74 13.31 1.73
CA TRP A 280 -8.39 13.15 1.18
C TRP A 280 -7.46 12.55 2.24
N LEU A 281 -6.97 11.33 1.98
CA LEU A 281 -6.13 10.60 2.93
C LEU A 281 -4.84 10.15 2.24
N GLU A 282 -3.71 10.36 2.92
CA GLU A 282 -2.39 10.04 2.41
C GLU A 282 -1.65 9.10 3.36
N VAL A 283 -0.95 8.13 2.80
CA VAL A 283 0.07 7.33 3.51
C VAL A 283 1.34 7.32 2.68
N LEU A 284 2.28 8.16 3.09
CA LEU A 284 3.52 8.39 2.37
C LEU A 284 4.71 7.95 3.20
N TYR A 285 5.71 7.40 2.54
CA TYR A 285 6.98 7.01 3.14
C TYR A 285 8.15 7.56 2.34
#